data_AF-A0A2N1TZP6-F1
#
_entry.id   AF-A0A2N1TZP6-F1
#
_cell.length_a   1.000
_cell.length_b   1.000
_cell.length_c   1.000
_cell.angle_alpha   90.00
_cell.angle_beta   90.00
_cell.angle_gamma   90.00
#
_symmetry.space_group_name_H-M   'P 1'
#
loop_
_entity.id
_entity.type
_entity.pdbx_description
1 polymer ?
#
loop_
_entity_poly.entity_id
_entity_poly.type
_entity_poly.pdbx_seq_one_letter_code
_entity_poly.pdbx_strand_id
1 'polypeptide(L)'
;MKKSSLYKALLATVLVFILSAAGAAEISKNEYNRLRQVEKTLQQQISEMEAELKTSKSLANYKKSYLAAVPATAPQPASDAEMAKILAGARYVMLGDEHTTNQSQINTANVLRMMRAAKEPVTLVIEWVDISFQKEIDAFLAGSLPLKDLRARISFDKLWGFSWASYAKILSAAKQLKTPILLVERLKGNHSLADRDSFITATIVAHAKKATNMRYLVVYGDYHILGDGHLSSQLAKAGLKPQTILIGDAADIYWKLLGKGKDPAKIGFASLSNGIYYIRNGTPLERSLSYRDYLMKMLGYKKSDFEDWVGPADIVPQAGGRNNFEALHSR
;
A
#
# COMPACT_ATOMS: atom_id res chain seq x y z
N MET A 1 13.04 64.96 18.26
CA MET A 1 11.62 65.13 18.64
C MET A 1 10.79 64.00 18.03
N LYS A 2 10.06 63.27 18.89
CA LYS A 2 8.80 62.48 18.69
C LYS A 2 8.69 61.56 17.45
N LYS A 3 8.80 60.23 17.63
CA LYS A 3 7.71 59.22 17.74
C LYS A 3 6.77 59.13 16.51
N SER A 4 6.75 58.00 15.81
CA SER A 4 5.71 56.97 16.02
C SER A 4 5.96 55.68 15.23
N SER A 5 5.87 54.56 15.96
CA SER A 5 5.67 53.19 15.51
C SER A 5 4.41 53.04 14.66
N LEU A 6 4.46 52.22 13.61
CA LEU A 6 3.30 51.44 13.17
C LEU A 6 3.76 50.18 12.44
N TYR A 7 3.71 49.09 13.20
CA TYR A 7 3.59 47.71 12.73
C TYR A 7 2.63 47.62 11.53
N LYS A 8 3.10 47.09 10.40
CA LYS A 8 2.21 46.46 9.42
C LYS A 8 2.48 44.96 9.45
N ALA A 9 1.60 44.27 10.17
CA ALA A 9 1.51 42.82 10.18
C ALA A 9 1.30 42.32 8.75
N LEU A 10 2.22 41.48 8.27
CA LEU A 10 2.04 40.73 7.04
C LEU A 10 1.06 39.59 7.36
N LEU A 11 -0.21 39.80 7.05
CA LEU A 11 -1.25 38.79 7.19
C LEU A 11 -0.97 37.68 6.16
N ALA A 12 -0.43 36.55 6.62
CA ALA A 12 -0.32 35.35 5.80
C ALA A 12 -1.74 34.82 5.55
N THR A 13 -2.25 34.99 4.34
CA THR A 13 -3.50 34.37 3.90
C THR A 13 -3.25 32.88 3.73
N VAL A 14 -3.51 32.11 4.78
CA VAL A 14 -3.64 30.65 4.68
C VAL A 14 -4.92 30.39 3.90
N LEU A 15 -4.81 30.07 2.61
CA LEU A 15 -5.89 29.45 1.87
C LEU A 15 -6.09 28.03 2.44
N VAL A 16 -6.98 27.92 3.42
CA VAL A 16 -7.55 26.64 3.80
C VAL A 16 -8.53 26.28 2.67
N PHE A 17 -8.12 25.36 1.79
CA PHE A 17 -9.09 24.64 0.99
C PHE A 17 -9.91 23.77 1.95
N ILE A 18 -11.04 24.30 2.40
CA ILE A 18 -12.11 23.49 2.96
C ILE A 18 -12.69 22.76 1.75
N LEU A 19 -12.21 21.53 1.50
CA LEU A 19 -13.05 20.59 0.76
C LEU A 19 -14.33 20.47 1.57
N SER A 20 -15.43 20.96 1.00
CA SER A 20 -16.76 20.65 1.46
C SER A 20 -16.86 19.12 1.51
N ALA A 21 -16.89 18.57 2.71
CA ALA A 21 -17.36 17.22 2.93
C ALA A 21 -18.84 17.21 2.56
N ALA A 22 -19.12 17.00 1.26
CA ALA A 22 -20.41 16.49 0.86
C ALA A 22 -20.58 15.20 1.67
N GLY A 23 -21.54 15.19 2.60
CA GLY A 23 -21.81 14.03 3.43
C GLY A 23 -21.98 12.81 2.53
N ALA A 24 -21.02 11.89 2.57
CA ALA A 24 -21.08 10.68 1.76
C ALA A 24 -22.31 9.90 2.23
N ALA A 25 -23.35 9.89 1.42
CA ALA A 25 -24.58 9.18 1.72
C ALA A 25 -24.25 7.69 1.87
N GLU A 26 -24.84 7.05 2.89
CA GLU A 26 -24.81 5.60 3.02
C GLU A 26 -25.21 4.94 1.69
N ILE A 27 -24.41 3.98 1.22
CA ILE A 27 -24.72 3.28 -0.02
C ILE A 27 -25.95 2.39 0.18
N SER A 28 -26.81 2.36 -0.83
CA SER A 28 -27.97 1.48 -0.83
C SER A 28 -27.56 0.02 -1.05
N LYS A 29 -28.44 -0.93 -0.72
CA LYS A 29 -28.24 -2.36 -1.04
C LYS A 29 -28.07 -2.58 -2.56
N ASN A 30 -28.81 -1.83 -3.37
CA ASN A 30 -28.71 -1.90 -4.83
C ASN A 30 -27.34 -1.41 -5.30
N GLU A 31 -26.84 -0.33 -4.72
CA GLU A 31 -25.52 0.19 -5.06
C GLU A 31 -24.40 -0.76 -4.64
N TYR A 32 -24.49 -1.35 -3.44
CA TYR A 32 -23.57 -2.41 -3.03
C TYR A 32 -23.54 -3.57 -4.03
N ASN A 33 -24.71 -4.04 -4.47
CA ASN A 33 -24.81 -5.13 -5.44
C ASN A 33 -24.27 -4.73 -6.83
N ARG A 34 -24.51 -3.49 -7.27
CA ARG A 34 -23.94 -2.94 -8.51
C ARG A 34 -22.41 -2.97 -8.46
N LEU A 35 -21.82 -2.44 -7.39
CA LEU A 35 -20.37 -2.43 -7.19
C LEU A 35 -19.79 -3.86 -7.17
N ARG A 36 -20.47 -4.83 -6.56
CA ARG A 36 -20.08 -6.25 -6.61
C ARG A 36 -20.16 -6.84 -8.02
N GLN A 37 -21.07 -6.39 -8.88
CA GLN A 37 -21.08 -6.80 -10.29
C GLN A 37 -19.91 -6.18 -11.04
N VAL A 38 -19.66 -4.88 -10.85
CA VAL A 38 -18.52 -4.18 -11.47
C VAL A 38 -17.20 -4.89 -11.13
N GLU A 39 -17.05 -5.36 -9.87
CA GLU A 39 -15.92 -6.18 -9.46
C GLU A 39 -15.80 -7.46 -10.30
N LYS A 40 -16.90 -8.20 -10.50
CA LYS A 40 -16.88 -9.43 -11.30
C LYS A 40 -16.44 -9.16 -12.74
N THR A 41 -16.96 -8.11 -13.37
CA THR A 41 -16.57 -7.74 -14.74
C THR A 41 -15.09 -7.36 -14.79
N LEU A 42 -14.58 -6.58 -13.83
CA LEU A 42 -13.14 -6.28 -13.75
C LEU A 42 -12.28 -7.54 -13.59
N GLN A 43 -12.69 -8.46 -12.71
CA GLN A 43 -11.97 -9.71 -12.49
C GLN A 43 -11.98 -10.61 -13.72
N GLN A 44 -13.07 -10.61 -14.50
CA GLN A 44 -13.11 -11.29 -15.79
C GLN A 44 -12.09 -10.71 -16.78
N GLN A 45 -12.09 -9.38 -16.97
CA GLN A 45 -11.11 -8.70 -17.84
C GLN A 45 -9.66 -8.98 -17.43
N ILE A 46 -9.39 -8.99 -16.12
CA ILE A 46 -8.07 -9.35 -15.58
C ILE A 46 -7.73 -10.80 -15.89
N SER A 47 -8.68 -11.73 -15.67
CA SER A 47 -8.47 -13.17 -15.86
C SER A 47 -8.18 -13.51 -17.32
N GLU A 48 -8.82 -12.83 -18.27
CA GLU A 48 -8.56 -12.97 -19.71
C GLU A 48 -7.09 -12.65 -20.05
N MET A 49 -6.57 -11.53 -19.52
CA MET A 49 -5.17 -11.15 -19.71
C MET A 49 -4.19 -12.05 -18.93
N GLU A 50 -4.52 -12.42 -17.70
CA GLU A 50 -3.67 -13.32 -16.90
C GLU A 50 -3.55 -14.72 -17.52
N ALA A 51 -4.54 -15.16 -18.32
CA ALA A 51 -4.47 -16.43 -19.04
C ALA A 51 -3.37 -16.46 -20.11
N GLU A 52 -2.95 -15.30 -20.63
CA GLU A 52 -1.80 -15.19 -21.54
C GLU A 52 -0.45 -15.23 -20.80
N LEU A 53 -0.45 -14.96 -19.50
CA LEU A 53 0.74 -14.95 -18.69
C LEU A 53 1.11 -16.36 -18.24
N LYS A 54 2.38 -16.73 -18.45
CA LYS A 54 2.96 -17.91 -17.81
C LYS A 54 3.21 -17.63 -16.34
N THR A 55 2.16 -17.75 -15.51
CA THR A 55 2.28 -17.57 -14.06
C THR A 55 3.20 -18.64 -13.47
N SER A 56 4.21 -18.21 -12.71
CA SER A 56 5.09 -19.16 -12.05
C SER A 56 4.33 -19.95 -10.97
N LYS A 57 4.56 -21.26 -10.87
CA LYS A 57 4.00 -22.10 -9.79
C LYS A 57 4.37 -21.54 -8.41
N SER A 58 5.55 -20.94 -8.28
CA SER A 58 6.00 -20.29 -7.05
C SER A 58 5.08 -19.14 -6.64
N LEU A 59 4.74 -18.24 -7.57
CA LEU A 59 3.85 -17.12 -7.30
C LEU A 59 2.44 -17.58 -6.94
N ALA A 60 1.91 -18.56 -7.68
CA ALA A 60 0.60 -19.14 -7.39
C ALA A 60 0.54 -19.76 -5.98
N ASN A 61 1.60 -20.47 -5.57
CA ASN A 61 1.70 -21.06 -4.23
C ASN A 61 1.78 -19.98 -3.14
N TYR A 62 2.55 -18.92 -3.36
CA TYR A 62 2.63 -17.77 -2.44
C TYR A 62 1.27 -17.09 -2.29
N LYS A 63 0.60 -16.78 -3.39
CA LYS A 63 -0.77 -16.21 -3.37
C LYS A 63 -1.74 -17.12 -2.60
N LYS A 64 -1.72 -18.42 -2.86
CA LYS A 64 -2.57 -19.39 -2.15
C LYS A 64 -2.28 -19.43 -0.64
N SER A 65 -1.00 -19.48 -0.26
CA SER A 65 -0.57 -19.48 1.15
C SER A 65 -0.99 -18.19 1.86
N TYR A 66 -0.81 -17.05 1.19
CA TYR A 66 -1.23 -15.75 1.69
C TYR A 66 -2.75 -15.71 1.94
N LEU A 67 -3.57 -16.07 0.93
CA LEU A 67 -5.03 -16.06 1.06
C LEU A 67 -5.52 -17.00 2.16
N ALA A 68 -4.89 -18.17 2.34
CA ALA A 68 -5.21 -19.10 3.41
C ALA A 68 -4.84 -18.58 4.81
N ALA A 69 -3.86 -17.67 4.90
CA ALA A 69 -3.41 -17.08 6.16
C ALA A 69 -4.18 -15.81 6.55
N VAL A 70 -4.94 -15.19 5.63
CA VAL A 70 -5.84 -14.08 5.95
C VAL A 70 -6.88 -14.56 6.98
N PRO A 71 -7.00 -13.92 8.15
CA PRO A 71 -7.95 -14.36 9.17
C PRO A 71 -9.40 -14.35 8.67
N ALA A 72 -10.12 -15.45 8.91
CA ALA A 72 -11.54 -15.59 8.55
C ALA A 72 -12.50 -14.89 9.52
N THR A 73 -11.98 -14.29 10.60
CA THR A 73 -12.72 -13.55 11.62
C THR A 73 -13.45 -12.34 11.03
N ALA A 74 -14.55 -11.95 11.67
CA ALA A 74 -15.30 -10.76 11.27
C ALA A 74 -14.44 -9.49 11.52
N PRO A 75 -14.16 -8.68 10.49
CA PRO A 75 -13.30 -7.53 10.64
C PRO A 75 -13.96 -6.48 11.55
N GLN A 76 -13.19 -5.95 12.50
CA GLN A 76 -13.65 -4.88 13.38
C GLN A 76 -13.04 -3.55 12.90
N PRO A 77 -13.84 -2.56 12.46
CA PRO A 77 -13.31 -1.26 12.05
C PRO A 77 -12.39 -0.67 13.13
N ALA A 78 -11.27 -0.10 12.70
CA ALA A 78 -10.35 0.64 13.55
C ALA A 78 -10.20 2.06 13.00
N SER A 79 -10.24 3.04 13.88
CA SER A 79 -10.01 4.44 13.53
C SER A 79 -8.53 4.73 13.29
N ASP A 80 -8.25 5.80 12.54
CA ASP A 80 -6.89 6.27 12.31
C ASP A 80 -6.16 6.59 13.63
N ALA A 81 -6.87 7.08 14.64
CA ALA A 81 -6.30 7.39 15.95
C ALA A 81 -5.90 6.13 16.73
N GLU A 82 -6.74 5.09 16.70
CA GLU A 82 -6.41 3.79 17.30
C GLU A 82 -5.21 3.16 16.60
N MET A 83 -5.19 3.18 15.26
CA MET A 83 -4.07 2.64 14.49
C MET A 83 -2.80 3.44 14.68
N ALA A 84 -2.86 4.77 14.76
CA ALA A 84 -1.72 5.60 15.08
C ALA A 84 -1.13 5.26 16.46
N LYS A 85 -1.99 5.03 17.47
CA LYS A 85 -1.53 4.59 18.80
C LYS A 85 -0.85 3.23 18.77
N ILE A 86 -1.42 2.26 18.06
CA ILE A 86 -0.83 0.92 17.87
C ILE A 86 0.53 1.04 17.19
N LEU A 87 0.59 1.75 16.05
CA LEU A 87 1.79 1.90 15.25
C LEU A 87 2.86 2.74 15.94
N ALA A 88 2.51 3.70 16.78
CA ALA A 88 3.47 4.45 17.59
C ALA A 88 4.20 3.54 18.59
N GLY A 89 3.54 2.51 19.12
CA GLY A 89 4.15 1.53 20.05
C GLY A 89 4.75 0.28 19.38
N ALA A 90 4.46 0.02 18.11
CA ALA A 90 4.83 -1.22 17.44
C ALA A 90 6.34 -1.30 17.14
N ARG A 91 7.02 -2.38 17.57
CA ARG A 91 8.46 -2.55 17.33
C ARG A 91 8.79 -3.06 15.93
N TYR A 92 8.02 -4.03 15.45
CA TYR A 92 8.20 -4.62 14.13
C TYR A 92 6.86 -4.55 13.39
N VAL A 93 6.82 -3.77 12.30
CA VAL A 93 5.64 -3.60 11.46
C VAL A 93 5.92 -4.20 10.09
N MET A 94 5.06 -5.11 9.66
CA MET A 94 5.08 -5.69 8.31
C MET A 94 3.93 -5.06 7.52
N LEU A 95 4.19 -4.53 6.32
CA LEU A 95 3.20 -3.84 5.52
C LEU A 95 3.18 -4.38 4.09
N GLY A 96 2.01 -4.86 3.67
CA GLY A 96 1.70 -5.23 2.29
C GLY A 96 1.68 -4.02 1.36
N ASP A 97 2.53 -4.09 0.34
CA ASP A 97 2.57 -3.15 -0.77
C ASP A 97 1.84 -3.72 -1.98
N GLU A 98 0.90 -2.95 -2.50
CA GLU A 98 0.29 -3.23 -3.80
C GLU A 98 0.88 -2.30 -4.83
N HIS A 99 1.75 -2.86 -5.67
CA HIS A 99 2.65 -2.07 -6.51
C HIS A 99 1.93 -1.20 -7.55
N THR A 100 0.76 -1.63 -8.02
CA THR A 100 -0.03 -0.88 -9.01
C THR A 100 -0.87 0.22 -8.38
N THR A 101 -1.12 0.21 -7.08
CA THR A 101 -2.12 1.09 -6.46
C THR A 101 -1.46 2.21 -5.64
N ASN A 102 -1.51 3.43 -6.16
CA ASN A 102 -0.89 4.63 -5.57
C ASN A 102 -1.23 4.86 -4.09
N GLN A 103 -2.45 4.50 -3.67
CA GLN A 103 -2.88 4.66 -2.28
C GLN A 103 -2.11 3.71 -1.32
N SER A 104 -1.60 2.56 -1.79
CA SER A 104 -0.71 1.69 -1.02
C SER A 104 0.61 2.39 -0.67
N GLN A 105 1.24 3.09 -1.62
CA GLN A 105 2.48 3.83 -1.34
C GLN A 105 2.23 5.10 -0.49
N ILE A 106 1.07 5.75 -0.64
CA ILE A 106 0.64 6.83 0.27
C ILE A 106 0.50 6.28 1.69
N ASN A 107 -0.15 5.13 1.85
CA ASN A 107 -0.33 4.47 3.13
C ASN A 107 1.01 4.09 3.76
N THR A 108 1.97 3.62 2.98
CA THR A 108 3.34 3.35 3.47
C THR A 108 3.96 4.60 4.11
N ALA A 109 3.87 5.76 3.44
CA ALA A 109 4.37 7.01 4.01
C ALA A 109 3.60 7.42 5.29
N ASN A 110 2.29 7.17 5.35
CA ASN A 110 1.48 7.45 6.53
C ASN A 110 1.81 6.54 7.72
N VAL A 111 1.97 5.23 7.48
CA VAL A 111 2.39 4.26 8.50
C VAL A 111 3.77 4.62 9.04
N LEU A 112 4.70 5.04 8.18
CA LEU A 112 6.01 5.52 8.63
C LEU A 112 5.88 6.75 9.53
N ARG A 113 5.04 7.72 9.19
CA ARG A 113 4.76 8.90 10.05
C ARG A 113 4.16 8.49 11.39
N MET A 114 3.19 7.57 11.39
CA MET A 114 2.55 7.07 12.62
C MET A 114 3.57 6.38 13.53
N MET A 115 4.47 5.56 12.98
CA MET A 115 5.54 4.94 13.76
C MET A 115 6.51 5.98 14.32
N ARG A 116 6.90 6.98 13.51
CA ARG A 116 7.81 8.07 13.90
C ARG A 116 7.17 9.11 14.82
N ALA A 117 5.89 8.97 15.19
CA ALA A 117 5.28 9.79 16.23
C ALA A 117 5.88 9.50 17.62
N ALA A 118 6.43 8.31 17.83
CA ALA A 118 7.23 8.00 19.02
C ALA A 118 8.71 8.36 18.81
N LYS A 119 9.45 8.53 19.90
CA LYS A 119 10.85 9.01 19.86
C LYS A 119 11.83 7.96 19.33
N GLU A 120 11.51 6.68 19.53
CA GLU A 120 12.35 5.57 19.15
C GLU A 120 12.63 5.57 17.63
N PRO A 121 13.88 5.32 17.22
CA PRO A 121 14.25 5.31 15.82
C PRO A 121 13.58 4.15 15.08
N VAL A 122 13.18 4.42 13.84
CA VAL A 122 12.61 3.42 12.92
C VAL A 122 13.56 3.24 11.75
N THR A 123 13.85 2.00 11.37
CA THR A 123 14.45 1.64 10.08
C THR A 123 13.33 1.28 9.12
N LEU A 124 13.31 1.93 7.96
CA LEU A 124 12.44 1.54 6.85
C LEU A 124 13.16 0.49 5.99
N VAL A 125 12.53 -0.65 5.73
CA VAL A 125 13.03 -1.70 4.84
C VAL A 125 12.11 -1.77 3.62
N ILE A 126 12.69 -1.71 2.43
CA ILE A 126 11.94 -1.58 1.17
C ILE A 126 12.36 -2.62 0.14
N GLU A 127 11.40 -3.04 -0.67
CA GLU A 127 11.57 -4.04 -1.74
C GLU A 127 12.12 -3.44 -3.04
N TRP A 128 11.63 -2.27 -3.46
CA TRP A 128 11.76 -1.77 -4.83
C TRP A 128 13.11 -1.12 -5.19
N VAL A 129 14.12 -1.28 -4.34
CA VAL A 129 15.47 -0.78 -4.59
C VAL A 129 16.48 -1.87 -4.27
N ASP A 130 17.28 -2.23 -5.27
CA ASP A 130 18.30 -3.25 -5.15
C ASP A 130 19.35 -2.88 -4.09
N ILE A 131 19.74 -3.87 -3.28
CA ILE A 131 20.70 -3.74 -2.18
C ILE A 131 22.02 -3.07 -2.58
N SER A 132 22.45 -3.21 -3.84
CA SER A 132 23.67 -2.57 -4.32
C SER A 132 23.63 -1.03 -4.35
N PHE A 133 22.44 -0.43 -4.21
CA PHE A 133 22.25 1.03 -4.24
C PHE A 133 22.15 1.69 -2.85
N GLN A 134 22.62 1.02 -1.79
CA GLN A 134 22.55 1.57 -0.43
C GLN A 134 23.27 2.94 -0.33
N LYS A 135 24.40 3.12 -1.03
CA LYS A 135 25.16 4.37 -1.04
C LYS A 135 24.36 5.54 -1.63
N GLU A 136 23.63 5.29 -2.72
CA GLU A 136 22.79 6.28 -3.38
C GLU A 136 21.61 6.68 -2.50
N ILE A 137 20.98 5.71 -1.83
CA ILE A 137 19.90 5.97 -0.88
C ILE A 137 20.42 6.79 0.31
N ASP A 138 21.57 6.42 0.88
CA ASP A 138 22.18 7.15 1.99
C ASP A 138 22.55 8.59 1.59
N ALA A 139 23.13 8.78 0.40
CA ALA A 139 23.42 10.10 -0.16
C ALA A 139 22.15 10.94 -0.35
N PHE A 140 21.06 10.32 -0.82
CA PHE A 140 19.78 11.00 -0.96
C PHE A 140 19.23 11.45 0.39
N LEU A 141 19.23 10.56 1.39
CA LEU A 141 18.79 10.85 2.75
C LEU A 141 19.64 11.96 3.40
N ALA A 142 20.95 11.94 3.17
CA ALA A 142 21.89 12.97 3.65
C ALA A 142 21.76 14.32 2.91
N GLY A 143 21.10 14.34 1.75
CA GLY A 143 20.90 15.56 0.95
C GLY A 143 21.97 15.85 -0.09
N SER A 144 22.99 14.98 -0.23
CA SER A 144 24.03 15.11 -1.25
C SER A 144 23.61 14.59 -2.63
N LEU A 145 22.50 13.85 -2.72
CA LEU A 145 21.87 13.43 -3.97
C LEU A 145 20.42 13.92 -4.06
N PRO A 146 20.04 14.74 -5.06
CA PRO A 146 18.65 15.16 -5.22
C PRO A 146 17.74 14.04 -5.76
N LEU A 147 16.45 14.08 -5.38
CA LEU A 147 15.46 13.05 -5.74
C LEU A 147 15.32 12.86 -7.27
N LYS A 148 15.40 13.96 -8.03
CA LYS A 148 15.30 13.93 -9.50
C LYS A 148 16.38 13.08 -10.16
N ASP A 149 17.57 13.00 -9.55
CA ASP A 149 18.70 12.24 -10.10
C ASP A 149 18.71 10.80 -9.56
N LEU A 150 18.12 10.58 -8.37
CA LEU A 150 18.07 9.29 -7.71
C LEU A 150 17.40 8.21 -8.57
N ARG A 151 16.29 8.54 -9.25
CA ARG A 151 15.54 7.61 -10.12
C ARG A 151 16.45 6.88 -11.11
N ALA A 152 17.29 7.64 -11.81
CA ALA A 152 18.21 7.11 -12.80
C ALA A 152 19.35 6.34 -12.13
N ARG A 153 19.91 6.85 -11.03
CA ARG A 153 21.05 6.23 -10.33
C ARG A 153 20.73 4.85 -9.77
N ILE A 154 19.52 4.64 -9.26
CA ILE A 154 19.09 3.33 -8.74
C ILE A 154 18.48 2.43 -9.83
N SER A 155 18.52 2.84 -11.10
CA SER A 155 17.95 2.09 -12.22
C SER A 155 16.47 1.73 -12.03
N PHE A 156 15.69 2.63 -11.41
CA PHE A 156 14.32 2.34 -10.94
C PHE A 156 13.41 1.81 -12.05
N ASP A 157 13.43 2.45 -13.23
CA ASP A 157 12.56 2.08 -14.34
C ASP A 157 12.87 0.69 -14.91
N LYS A 158 14.15 0.27 -14.83
CA LYS A 158 14.60 -1.03 -15.34
C LYS A 158 14.36 -2.16 -14.34
N LEU A 159 14.57 -1.90 -13.05
CA LEU A 159 14.53 -2.94 -12.00
C LEU A 159 13.17 -3.08 -11.34
N TRP A 160 12.35 -2.03 -11.35
CA TRP A 160 11.03 -2.04 -10.72
C TRP A 160 9.91 -1.70 -11.71
N GLY A 161 10.02 -0.58 -12.44
CA GLY A 161 9.12 -0.25 -13.55
C GLY A 161 7.71 0.25 -13.18
N PHE A 162 7.39 0.38 -11.88
CA PHE A 162 6.13 0.96 -11.40
C PHE A 162 6.16 2.51 -11.34
N SER A 163 5.14 3.14 -10.76
CA SER A 163 5.05 4.60 -10.68
C SER A 163 6.15 5.22 -9.80
N TRP A 164 7.15 5.87 -10.42
CA TRP A 164 8.17 6.63 -9.69
C TRP A 164 7.54 7.68 -8.77
N ALA A 165 6.51 8.39 -9.25
CA ALA A 165 5.85 9.43 -8.48
C ALA A 165 5.23 8.90 -7.17
N SER A 166 4.83 7.63 -7.14
CA SER A 166 4.25 6.98 -5.97
C SER A 166 5.34 6.56 -4.98
N TYR A 167 6.35 5.83 -5.44
CA TYR A 167 7.45 5.37 -4.58
C TYR A 167 8.37 6.49 -4.09
N ALA A 168 8.55 7.56 -4.87
CA ALA A 168 9.32 8.74 -4.47
C ALA A 168 8.73 9.46 -3.25
N LYS A 169 7.42 9.32 -3.00
CA LYS A 169 6.77 9.87 -1.79
C LYS A 169 7.25 9.17 -0.53
N ILE A 170 7.52 7.87 -0.59
CA ILE A 170 8.03 7.08 0.54
C ILE A 170 9.47 7.52 0.87
N LEU A 171 10.32 7.62 -0.15
CA LEU A 171 11.69 8.11 0.00
C LEU A 171 11.73 9.54 0.57
N SER A 172 10.85 10.41 0.07
CA SER A 172 10.72 11.78 0.57
C SER A 172 10.25 11.81 2.04
N ALA A 173 9.29 10.97 2.42
CA ALA A 173 8.85 10.85 3.80
C ALA A 173 9.98 10.36 4.72
N ALA A 174 10.73 9.33 4.31
CA ALA A 174 11.87 8.84 5.07
C ALA A 174 12.92 9.94 5.30
N LYS A 175 13.25 10.72 4.26
CA LYS A 175 14.17 11.86 4.36
C LYS A 175 13.64 12.94 5.32
N GLN A 176 12.39 13.35 5.18
CA GLN A 176 11.75 14.35 6.06
C GLN A 176 11.75 13.90 7.53
N LEU A 177 11.50 12.62 7.78
CA LEU A 177 11.43 12.04 9.11
C LEU A 177 12.80 11.62 9.67
N LYS A 178 13.88 11.88 8.93
CA LYS A 178 15.26 11.44 9.24
C LYS A 178 15.32 9.95 9.56
N THR A 179 14.60 9.14 8.78
CA THR A 179 14.47 7.70 8.95
C THR A 179 15.47 7.01 8.02
N PRO A 180 16.41 6.21 8.54
CA PRO A 180 17.30 5.41 7.71
C PRO A 180 16.50 4.38 6.90
N ILE A 181 16.97 4.10 5.69
CA ILE A 181 16.43 3.05 4.84
C ILE A 181 17.48 1.93 4.77
N LEU A 182 17.05 0.70 5.03
CA LEU A 182 17.86 -0.50 4.85
C LEU A 182 17.39 -1.23 3.59
N LEU A 183 18.27 -1.34 2.60
CA LEU A 183 18.01 -2.13 1.41
C LEU A 183 18.41 -3.58 1.66
N VAL A 184 17.50 -4.50 1.33
CA VAL A 184 17.70 -5.95 1.56
C VAL A 184 17.23 -6.82 0.40
N GLU A 185 16.76 -6.21 -0.69
CA GLU A 185 16.29 -6.92 -1.89
C GLU A 185 17.40 -7.08 -2.94
N ARG A 186 17.42 -8.23 -3.61
CA ARG A 186 18.30 -8.54 -4.74
C ARG A 186 17.46 -8.57 -6.02
N LEU A 187 17.17 -7.39 -6.56
CA LEU A 187 16.41 -7.25 -7.81
C LEU A 187 17.22 -7.69 -9.04
N LYS A 188 18.55 -7.71 -8.93
CA LYS A 188 19.43 -8.21 -9.99
C LYS A 188 19.55 -9.74 -9.91
N GLY A 189 19.31 -10.40 -11.04
CA GLY A 189 19.40 -11.86 -11.16
C GLY A 189 18.06 -12.55 -10.93
N ASN A 190 18.09 -13.89 -10.91
CA ASN A 190 16.89 -14.71 -10.75
C ASN A 190 16.92 -15.39 -9.38
N HIS A 191 16.02 -14.95 -8.50
CA HIS A 191 15.85 -15.50 -7.16
C HIS A 191 14.40 -15.99 -6.99
N SER A 192 14.21 -17.16 -6.37
CA SER A 192 12.86 -17.61 -6.02
C SER A 192 12.30 -16.74 -4.90
N LEU A 193 10.98 -16.69 -4.75
CA LEU A 193 10.34 -15.91 -3.67
C LEU A 193 10.82 -16.38 -2.28
N ALA A 194 11.02 -17.69 -2.09
CA ALA A 194 11.55 -18.25 -0.84
C ALA A 194 13.02 -17.89 -0.57
N ASP A 195 13.86 -17.87 -1.62
CA ASP A 195 15.26 -17.44 -1.51
C ASP A 195 15.33 -15.94 -1.18
N ARG A 196 14.47 -15.12 -1.78
CA ARG A 196 14.32 -13.70 -1.44
C ARG A 196 13.95 -13.54 0.04
N ASP A 197 12.86 -14.14 0.50
CA ASP A 197 12.41 -14.03 1.90
C ASP A 197 13.49 -14.47 2.90
N SER A 198 14.20 -15.56 2.61
CA SER A 198 15.29 -16.06 3.47
C SER A 198 16.45 -15.06 3.56
N PHE A 199 16.87 -14.51 2.42
CA PHE A 199 17.94 -13.51 2.37
C PHE A 199 17.55 -12.21 3.09
N ILE A 200 16.34 -11.73 2.85
CA ILE A 200 15.77 -10.54 3.50
C ILE A 200 15.75 -10.75 5.02
N THR A 201 15.22 -11.89 5.48
CA THR A 201 15.16 -12.24 6.90
C THR A 201 16.54 -12.23 7.55
N ALA A 202 17.51 -12.93 6.94
CA ALA A 202 18.88 -12.98 7.47
C ALA A 202 19.50 -11.59 7.59
N THR A 203 19.29 -10.73 6.60
CA THR A 203 19.82 -9.36 6.56
C THR A 203 19.20 -8.47 7.63
N ILE A 204 17.87 -8.49 7.78
CA ILE A 204 17.15 -7.73 8.81
C ILE A 204 17.58 -8.20 10.21
N VAL A 205 17.68 -9.51 10.44
CA VAL A 205 18.11 -10.08 11.72
C VAL A 205 19.54 -9.66 12.08
N ALA A 206 20.45 -9.71 11.10
CA ALA A 206 21.83 -9.27 11.31
C ALA A 206 21.91 -7.77 11.66
N HIS A 207 21.09 -6.94 11.01
CA HIS A 207 20.98 -5.52 11.32
C HIS A 207 20.39 -5.29 12.72
N ALA A 208 19.30 -5.99 13.07
CA ALA A 208 18.62 -5.87 14.36
C ALA A 208 19.50 -6.28 15.56
N LYS A 209 20.39 -7.27 15.39
CA LYS A 209 21.37 -7.65 16.41
C LYS A 209 22.38 -6.53 16.74
N LYS A 210 22.74 -5.71 15.74
CA LYS A 210 23.67 -4.58 15.91
C LYS A 210 22.96 -3.32 16.42
N ALA A 211 21.69 -3.15 16.07
CA ALA A 211 20.92 -1.94 16.34
C ALA A 211 19.75 -2.22 17.32
N THR A 212 20.10 -2.48 18.58
CA THR A 212 19.18 -3.05 19.60
C THR A 212 18.01 -2.15 20.00
N ASN A 213 18.05 -0.85 19.70
CA ASN A 213 16.95 0.09 19.98
C ASN A 213 16.11 0.45 18.75
N MET A 214 16.37 -0.18 17.59
CA MET A 214 15.64 0.14 16.37
C MET A 214 14.29 -0.58 16.31
N ARG A 215 13.30 0.14 15.79
CA ARG A 215 12.02 -0.38 15.32
C ARG A 215 12.09 -0.56 13.80
N TYR A 216 11.27 -1.42 13.22
CA TYR A 216 11.32 -1.73 11.78
C TYR A 216 9.96 -1.58 11.15
N LEU A 217 9.92 -0.87 10.01
CA LEU A 217 8.82 -0.92 9.06
C LEU A 217 9.31 -1.68 7.83
N VAL A 218 8.80 -2.89 7.61
CA VAL A 218 9.18 -3.77 6.51
C VAL A 218 8.06 -3.74 5.47
N VAL A 219 8.36 -3.23 4.27
CA VAL A 219 7.39 -2.97 3.21
C VAL A 219 7.71 -3.82 1.99
N TYR A 220 6.83 -4.76 1.68
CA TYR A 220 6.99 -5.76 0.63
C TYR A 220 5.63 -6.09 0.01
N GLY A 221 5.65 -6.62 -1.21
CA GLY A 221 4.46 -7.11 -1.92
C GLY A 221 3.58 -7.97 -1.01
N ASP A 222 2.26 -7.78 -1.04
CA ASP A 222 1.31 -8.42 -0.10
C ASP A 222 1.58 -9.92 0.09
N TYR A 223 1.88 -10.65 -0.98
CA TYR A 223 2.12 -12.09 -0.92
C TYR A 223 3.37 -12.49 -0.13
N HIS A 224 4.36 -11.62 0.06
CA HIS A 224 5.49 -11.87 0.95
C HIS A 224 5.13 -11.68 2.43
N ILE A 225 4.09 -10.91 2.74
CA ILE A 225 3.88 -10.38 4.10
C ILE A 225 3.18 -11.37 5.03
N LEU A 226 2.31 -12.24 4.53
CA LEU A 226 1.52 -13.14 5.39
C LEU A 226 1.45 -14.55 4.79
N GLY A 227 1.72 -15.58 5.60
CA GLY A 227 1.75 -16.98 5.19
C GLY A 227 2.80 -17.80 5.96
N ASP A 228 2.67 -19.13 6.00
CA ASP A 228 3.77 -19.95 6.54
C ASP A 228 4.93 -19.98 5.55
N GLY A 229 6.15 -19.88 6.08
CA GLY A 229 7.36 -19.73 5.28
C GLY A 229 7.51 -18.36 4.61
N HIS A 230 6.56 -17.44 4.76
CA HIS A 230 6.65 -16.08 4.22
C HIS A 230 7.45 -15.16 5.17
N LEU A 231 7.76 -13.95 4.72
CA LEU A 231 8.66 -13.02 5.39
C LEU A 231 8.30 -12.75 6.87
N SER A 232 7.04 -12.46 7.19
CA SER A 232 6.62 -12.22 8.58
C SER A 232 6.84 -13.44 9.48
N SER A 233 6.46 -14.63 9.00
CA SER A 233 6.64 -15.90 9.69
C SER A 233 8.12 -16.21 9.93
N GLN A 234 8.98 -15.99 8.92
CA GLN A 234 10.42 -16.17 9.04
C GLN A 234 11.05 -15.20 10.05
N LEU A 235 10.74 -13.90 9.96
CA LEU A 235 11.21 -12.89 10.92
C LEU A 235 10.74 -13.20 12.34
N ALA A 236 9.50 -13.66 12.49
CA ALA A 236 8.93 -14.05 13.77
C ALA A 236 9.66 -15.26 14.36
N LYS A 237 9.95 -16.29 13.56
CA LYS A 237 10.76 -17.47 13.96
C LYS A 237 12.18 -17.06 14.36
N ALA A 238 12.72 -16.00 13.76
CA ALA A 238 14.03 -15.44 14.11
C ALA A 238 14.03 -14.50 15.34
N GLY A 239 12.89 -14.34 16.03
CA GLY A 239 12.79 -13.59 17.28
C GLY A 239 12.33 -12.13 17.15
N LEU A 240 11.96 -11.67 15.95
CA LEU A 240 11.42 -10.33 15.76
C LEU A 240 9.91 -10.32 16.07
N LYS A 241 9.58 -10.36 17.37
CA LYS A 241 8.23 -10.34 17.94
C LYS A 241 8.12 -9.32 19.09
N PRO A 242 6.91 -8.86 19.47
CA PRO A 242 5.65 -9.03 18.72
C PRO A 242 5.65 -8.22 17.42
N GLN A 243 4.86 -8.66 16.44
CA GLN A 243 4.70 -7.98 15.15
C GLN A 243 3.31 -7.34 15.04
N THR A 244 3.24 -6.22 14.32
CA THR A 244 2.00 -5.67 13.78
C THR A 244 2.03 -5.85 12.26
N ILE A 245 1.08 -6.59 11.72
CA ILE A 245 1.01 -6.93 10.29
C ILE A 245 -0.16 -6.18 9.67
N LEU A 246 0.11 -5.41 8.62
CA LEU A 246 -0.88 -4.66 7.84
C LEU A 246 -0.97 -5.27 6.45
N ILE A 247 -2.14 -5.80 6.09
CA ILE A 247 -2.41 -6.38 4.77
C ILE A 247 -3.42 -5.55 3.99
N GLY A 248 -3.20 -5.42 2.68
CA GLY A 248 -4.10 -4.71 1.78
C GLY A 248 -4.86 -5.63 0.83
N ASP A 249 -4.25 -6.74 0.41
CA ASP A 249 -4.86 -7.68 -0.53
C ASP A 249 -5.89 -8.61 0.14
N ALA A 250 -7.05 -8.07 0.49
CA ALA A 250 -8.13 -8.83 1.11
C ALA A 250 -9.51 -8.23 0.76
N ALA A 251 -9.96 -8.43 -0.49
CA ALA A 251 -11.17 -7.81 -1.02
C ALA A 251 -12.43 -8.08 -0.16
N ASP A 252 -12.59 -9.32 0.32
CA ASP A 252 -13.74 -9.70 1.15
C ASP A 252 -13.84 -8.92 2.46
N ILE A 253 -12.72 -8.47 3.02
CA ILE A 253 -12.70 -7.65 4.23
C ILE A 253 -13.35 -6.29 3.96
N TYR A 254 -12.96 -5.63 2.86
CA TYR A 254 -13.56 -4.38 2.44
C TYR A 254 -15.08 -4.52 2.26
N TRP A 255 -15.52 -5.56 1.56
CA TRP A 255 -16.94 -5.79 1.31
C TRP A 255 -17.74 -6.07 2.59
N LYS A 256 -17.19 -6.84 3.53
CA LYS A 256 -17.81 -7.05 4.85
C LYS A 256 -17.96 -5.73 5.62
N LEU A 257 -16.91 -4.89 5.62
CA LEU A 257 -16.93 -3.59 6.28
C LEU A 257 -17.96 -2.65 5.63
N LEU A 258 -17.98 -2.59 4.30
CA LEU A 258 -18.91 -1.76 3.54
C LEU A 258 -20.36 -2.22 3.71
N GLY A 259 -20.64 -3.53 3.70
CA GLY A 259 -21.99 -4.05 3.91
C GLY A 259 -22.55 -3.71 5.30
N LYS A 260 -21.69 -3.64 6.32
CA LYS A 260 -22.08 -3.29 7.70
C LYS A 260 -22.17 -1.78 7.92
N GLY A 261 -21.15 -1.03 7.49
CA GLY A 261 -21.02 0.40 7.76
C GLY A 261 -21.68 1.31 6.72
N LYS A 262 -21.93 0.80 5.50
CA LYS A 262 -22.53 1.48 4.33
C LYS A 262 -21.85 2.77 3.88
N ASP A 263 -20.78 3.19 4.52
CA ASP A 263 -20.06 4.42 4.22
C ASP A 263 -18.63 4.06 3.77
N PRO A 264 -18.33 4.11 2.46
CA PRO A 264 -17.01 3.76 1.94
C PRO A 264 -15.92 4.72 2.46
N ALA A 265 -16.26 5.96 2.83
CA ALA A 265 -15.28 6.92 3.34
C ALA A 265 -14.77 6.55 4.74
N LYS A 266 -15.55 5.80 5.52
CA LYS A 266 -15.17 5.34 6.88
C LYS A 266 -14.32 4.06 6.91
N ILE A 267 -14.07 3.44 5.75
CA ILE A 267 -13.25 2.24 5.67
C ILE A 267 -11.79 2.63 5.50
N GLY A 268 -11.05 2.69 6.60
CA GLY A 268 -9.59 2.92 6.60
C GLY A 268 -8.84 1.68 7.04
N PHE A 269 -9.07 1.27 8.29
CA PHE A 269 -8.42 0.12 8.91
C PHE A 269 -9.44 -0.83 9.55
N ALA A 270 -9.03 -2.08 9.76
CA ALA A 270 -9.77 -3.00 10.60
C ALA A 270 -8.85 -3.98 11.33
N SER A 271 -9.18 -4.32 12.57
CA SER A 271 -8.59 -5.44 13.28
C SER A 271 -9.17 -6.76 12.75
N LEU A 272 -8.29 -7.71 12.45
CA LEU A 272 -8.67 -9.04 11.97
C LEU A 272 -8.42 -10.08 13.06
N SER A 273 -7.22 -10.09 13.61
CA SER A 273 -6.83 -10.95 14.73
C SER A 273 -5.71 -10.29 15.53
N ASN A 274 -5.21 -10.96 16.57
CA ASN A 274 -4.16 -10.38 17.40
C ASN A 274 -2.90 -10.05 16.57
N GLY A 275 -2.60 -8.76 16.42
CA GLY A 275 -1.46 -8.26 15.66
C GLY A 275 -1.64 -8.23 14.14
N ILE A 276 -2.79 -8.61 13.59
CA ILE A 276 -3.07 -8.57 12.14
C ILE A 276 -4.21 -7.60 11.85
N TYR A 277 -3.95 -6.66 10.97
CA TYR A 277 -4.85 -5.57 10.62
C TYR A 277 -4.99 -5.46 9.10
N TYR A 278 -6.18 -5.10 8.66
CA TYR A 278 -6.44 -4.65 7.30
C TYR A 278 -6.14 -3.16 7.19
N ILE A 279 -5.55 -2.75 6.06
CA ILE A 279 -5.38 -1.36 5.65
C ILE A 279 -5.97 -1.18 4.25
N ARG A 280 -6.81 -0.16 4.07
CA ARG A 280 -7.39 0.14 2.76
C ARG A 280 -6.34 0.81 1.87
N ASN A 281 -5.62 -0.02 1.11
CA ASN A 281 -4.72 0.41 0.04
C ASN A 281 -5.45 0.91 -1.22
N GLY A 282 -6.78 0.81 -1.24
CA GLY A 282 -7.72 1.17 -2.30
C GLY A 282 -8.98 0.34 -2.10
N THR A 283 -10.11 0.72 -2.72
CA THR A 283 -11.25 -0.19 -2.83
C THR A 283 -10.87 -1.39 -3.71
N PRO A 284 -11.51 -2.57 -3.57
CA PRO A 284 -11.26 -3.71 -4.46
C PRO A 284 -11.39 -3.34 -5.94
N LEU A 285 -12.29 -2.41 -6.26
CA LEU A 285 -12.49 -1.91 -7.62
C LEU A 285 -11.33 -1.02 -8.10
N GLU A 286 -10.89 -0.06 -7.29
CA GLU A 286 -9.74 0.81 -7.61
C GLU A 286 -8.47 -0.02 -7.84
N ARG A 287 -8.26 -1.03 -6.98
CA ARG A 287 -7.14 -1.96 -7.03
C ARG A 287 -7.18 -2.80 -8.32
N SER A 288 -8.34 -3.40 -8.60
CA SER A 288 -8.56 -4.18 -9.82
C SER A 288 -8.40 -3.33 -11.09
N LEU A 289 -8.93 -2.10 -11.08
CA LEU A 289 -8.78 -1.15 -12.19
C LEU A 289 -7.29 -0.86 -12.46
N SER A 290 -6.53 -0.54 -11.42
CA SER A 290 -5.11 -0.23 -11.54
C SER A 290 -4.29 -1.42 -12.01
N TYR A 291 -4.58 -2.61 -11.50
CA TYR A 291 -3.91 -3.84 -11.95
C TYR A 291 -4.26 -4.20 -13.39
N ARG A 292 -5.53 -4.07 -13.79
CA ARG A 292 -5.95 -4.26 -15.18
C ARG A 292 -5.23 -3.28 -16.12
N ASP A 293 -5.18 -2.00 -15.77
CA ASP A 293 -4.50 -0.99 -16.61
C ASP A 293 -2.99 -1.28 -16.73
N TYR A 294 -2.38 -1.81 -15.68
CA TYR A 294 -0.99 -2.31 -15.71
C TYR A 294 -0.82 -3.49 -16.68
N LEU A 295 -1.69 -4.51 -16.59
CA LEU A 295 -1.68 -5.65 -17.51
C LEU A 295 -1.90 -5.21 -18.95
N MET A 296 -2.85 -4.29 -19.19
CA MET A 296 -3.14 -3.78 -20.51
C MET A 296 -1.92 -3.12 -21.13
N LYS A 297 -1.23 -2.27 -20.36
CA LYS A 297 0.01 -1.63 -20.83
C LYS A 297 1.11 -2.65 -21.12
N MET A 298 1.24 -3.69 -20.30
CA MET A 298 2.26 -4.72 -20.46
C MET A 298 2.01 -5.59 -21.70
N LEU A 299 0.76 -5.98 -21.93
CA LEU A 299 0.35 -6.93 -22.98
C LEU A 299 -0.09 -6.23 -24.27
N GLY A 300 -0.22 -4.90 -24.26
CA GLY A 300 -0.63 -4.13 -25.43
C GLY A 300 -2.14 -4.10 -25.69
N TYR A 301 -2.94 -4.49 -24.71
CA TYR A 301 -4.40 -4.44 -24.78
C TYR A 301 -4.92 -2.99 -24.81
N LYS A 302 -6.05 -2.81 -25.48
CA LYS A 302 -6.83 -1.59 -25.59
C LYS A 302 -8.23 -1.83 -25.06
N LYS A 303 -8.95 -0.74 -24.76
CA LYS A 303 -10.36 -0.80 -24.36
C LYS A 303 -11.23 -1.58 -25.36
N SER A 304 -10.95 -1.45 -26.66
CA SER A 304 -11.69 -2.12 -27.75
C SER A 304 -11.58 -3.64 -27.74
N ASP A 305 -10.67 -4.20 -26.94
CA ASP A 305 -10.39 -5.63 -26.92
C ASP A 305 -11.29 -6.37 -25.91
N PHE A 306 -12.12 -5.64 -25.17
CA PHE A 306 -13.08 -6.19 -24.21
C PHE A 306 -14.51 -5.99 -24.69
N GLU A 307 -15.35 -7.02 -24.54
CA GLU A 307 -16.78 -6.98 -24.85
C GLU A 307 -17.52 -6.00 -23.93
N ASP A 308 -17.32 -6.14 -22.63
CA ASP A 308 -17.80 -5.21 -21.61
C ASP A 308 -16.64 -4.35 -21.10
N TRP A 309 -16.88 -3.06 -20.84
CA TRP A 309 -15.86 -2.15 -20.31
C TRP A 309 -16.25 -1.48 -18.99
N VAL A 310 -15.46 -1.72 -17.95
CA VAL A 310 -15.52 -0.96 -16.69
C VAL A 310 -14.52 0.19 -16.71
N GLY A 311 -14.99 1.43 -16.64
CA GLY A 311 -14.17 2.63 -16.53
C GLY A 311 -14.04 3.19 -15.11
N PRO A 312 -13.21 4.23 -14.92
CA PRO A 312 -13.07 4.92 -13.63
C PRO A 312 -14.38 5.46 -13.04
N ALA A 313 -15.37 5.81 -13.87
CA ALA A 313 -16.66 6.31 -13.39
C ALA A 313 -17.53 5.21 -12.76
N ASP A 314 -17.38 3.97 -13.23
CA ASP A 314 -18.23 2.85 -12.82
C ASP A 314 -17.87 2.33 -11.43
N ILE A 315 -16.63 2.55 -10.99
CA ILE A 315 -16.11 2.11 -9.70
C ILE A 315 -16.43 3.07 -8.55
N VAL A 316 -16.93 4.28 -8.86
CA VAL A 316 -17.28 5.28 -7.85
C VAL A 316 -18.63 4.95 -7.22
N PRO A 317 -18.74 4.87 -5.89
CA PRO A 317 -20.02 4.70 -5.22
C PRO A 317 -20.98 5.86 -5.50
N GLN A 318 -22.23 5.54 -5.85
CA GLN A 318 -23.27 6.52 -6.14
C GLN A 318 -24.18 6.74 -4.92
N ALA A 319 -24.36 8.00 -4.53
CA ALA A 319 -25.28 8.38 -3.47
C ALA A 319 -26.74 8.36 -3.97
N GLY A 320 -27.61 7.58 -3.31
CA GLY A 320 -29.05 7.86 -3.27
C GLY A 320 -29.86 7.87 -4.59
N GLY A 321 -29.44 7.18 -5.66
CA GLY A 321 -30.22 7.06 -6.89
C GLY A 321 -30.70 5.63 -7.16
N ARG A 322 -31.99 5.45 -7.48
CA ARG A 322 -32.44 4.24 -8.20
C ARG A 322 -31.86 4.33 -9.60
N ASN A 323 -30.89 3.49 -9.97
CA ASN A 323 -30.51 3.35 -11.37
C ASN A 323 -30.39 1.87 -11.77
N ASN A 324 -31.05 1.58 -12.90
CA ASN A 324 -31.21 0.29 -13.53
C ASN A 324 -29.87 -0.32 -13.91
N PHE A 325 -29.66 -1.54 -13.43
CA PHE A 325 -28.54 -2.41 -13.79
C PHE A 325 -28.50 -2.71 -15.31
N GLU A 326 -29.62 -2.56 -16.02
CA GLU A 326 -29.74 -2.80 -17.47
C GLU A 326 -28.99 -1.80 -18.36
N ALA A 327 -28.60 -0.64 -17.83
CA ALA A 327 -27.87 0.36 -18.61
C ALA A 327 -26.40 -0.03 -18.90
N LEU A 328 -25.88 -1.08 -18.25
CA LEU A 328 -24.52 -1.59 -18.48
C LEU A 328 -24.39 -2.43 -19.77
N HIS A 329 -25.49 -2.94 -20.32
CA HIS A 329 -25.48 -3.81 -21.51
C HIS A 329 -25.86 -3.10 -22.82
N SER A 330 -25.89 -1.77 -22.83
CA SER A 330 -26.41 -0.98 -23.97
C SER A 330 -25.49 0.15 -24.46
N ARG A 331 -24.16 0.02 -24.29
CA ARG A 331 -23.18 0.95 -24.88
C ARG A 331 -21.98 0.26 -25.49
#